data_AF-A0A5D2E9Z1-F1
#
_entry.id   AF-A0A5D2E9Z1-F1
#
_cell.length_a   1.000
_cell.length_b   1.000
_cell.length_c   1.000
_cell.angle_alpha   90.00
_cell.angle_beta   90.00
_cell.angle_gamma   90.00
#
_symmetry.space_group_name_H-M   'P 1'
#
loop_
_entity.id
_entity.type
_entity.pdbx_description
1 polymer ?
#
loop_
_entity_poly.entity_id
_entity_poly.type
_entity_poly.pdbx_seq_one_letter_code
_entity_poly.pdbx_strand_id
1 'polypeptide(L)'
;MLAATTYCESDKASLCWDCDAKVHRANFLMARHVRCLLCHACQSPTPRTTSGSKVGYNVFVCDMCVNGGDRAQNDDHKDEEDADSNDDDAHNQVVPWCSISNTLSPVSTSSGGEREVSKILNRKPCFH
;
A
#
# COMPACT_ATOMS: atom_id res chain seq x y z
N MET A 1 0.56 -5.96 -8.00
CA MET A 1 1.24 -4.92 -7.19
C MET A 1 2.21 -5.62 -6.24
N LEU A 2 3.47 -5.19 -6.19
CA LEU A 2 4.44 -5.71 -5.22
C LEU A 2 4.21 -5.06 -3.84
N ALA A 3 4.51 -5.80 -2.76
CA ALA A 3 4.44 -5.26 -1.41
C ALA A 3 5.57 -4.25 -1.16
N ALA A 4 5.27 -3.19 -0.39
CA ALA A 4 6.27 -2.22 0.03
C ALA A 4 7.23 -2.84 1.05
N THR A 5 8.51 -2.51 0.93
CA THR A 5 9.59 -3.04 1.75
C THR A 5 10.39 -1.93 2.42
N THR A 6 10.41 -0.73 1.83
CA THR A 6 11.06 0.46 2.39
C THR A 6 10.09 1.63 2.43
N TYR A 7 10.31 2.53 3.39
CA TYR A 7 9.68 3.84 3.44
C TYR A 7 10.76 4.92 3.47
N CYS A 8 10.65 5.89 2.57
CA CYS A 8 11.54 7.03 2.47
C CYS A 8 10.85 8.27 3.05
N GLU A 9 11.42 8.84 4.12
CA GLU A 9 10.86 10.04 4.75
C GLU A 9 10.99 11.28 3.84
N SER A 10 12.11 11.40 3.12
CA SER A 10 12.36 12.52 2.19
C SER A 10 11.33 12.55 1.05
N ASP A 11 10.98 11.38 0.51
CA ASP A 11 10.04 11.26 -0.61
C ASP A 11 8.59 11.00 -0.15
N LYS A 12 8.38 10.80 1.16
CA LYS A 12 7.09 10.43 1.77
C LYS A 12 6.41 9.24 1.06
N ALA A 13 7.22 8.26 0.67
CA ALA A 13 6.79 7.17 -0.20
C ALA A 13 7.21 5.80 0.34
N SER A 14 6.31 4.83 0.17
CA SER A 14 6.57 3.41 0.45
C SER A 14 6.86 2.68 -0.86
N LEU A 15 8.02 2.03 -0.96
CA LEU A 15 8.55 1.46 -2.19
C LEU A 15 8.84 -0.04 -2.00
N CYS A 16 8.63 -0.82 -3.06
CA CYS A 16 9.16 -2.18 -3.15
C CYS A 16 10.64 -2.12 -3.52
N TRP A 17 11.35 -3.25 -3.47
CA TRP A 17 12.76 -3.31 -3.81
C TRP A 17 13.11 -2.76 -5.19
N ASP A 18 12.27 -3.00 -6.19
CA ASP A 18 12.54 -2.56 -7.55
C ASP A 18 12.33 -1.05 -7.70
N CYS A 19 11.25 -0.50 -7.12
CA CYS A 19 11.01 0.94 -7.12
C CYS A 19 12.05 1.68 -6.26
N ASP A 20 12.43 1.11 -5.12
CA ASP A 20 13.51 1.62 -4.26
C ASP A 20 14.83 1.72 -5.03
N ALA A 21 15.20 0.67 -5.76
CA ALA A 21 16.40 0.65 -6.59
C ALA A 21 16.34 1.71 -7.69
N LYS A 22 15.20 1.86 -8.38
CA LYS A 22 15.03 2.89 -9.42
C LYS A 22 15.19 4.31 -8.87
N VAL A 23 14.59 4.62 -7.72
CA VAL A 23 14.63 5.96 -7.11
C VAL A 23 15.99 6.24 -6.47
N HIS A 24 16.47 5.34 -5.61
CA HIS A 24 17.62 5.59 -4.74
C HIS A 24 18.96 5.17 -5.34
N ARG A 25 18.97 4.49 -6.50
CA ARG A 25 20.19 4.26 -7.29
C ARG A 25 20.30 5.20 -8.49
N ALA A 26 19.29 6.02 -8.80
CA ALA A 26 19.33 6.93 -9.94
C ALA A 26 20.49 7.93 -9.84
N ASN A 27 20.77 8.46 -8.65
CA ASN A 27 21.90 9.35 -8.41
C ASN A 27 22.36 9.33 -6.94
N PHE A 28 23.51 9.95 -6.66
CA PHE A 28 24.11 9.99 -5.33
C PHE A 28 23.34 10.83 -4.29
N LEU A 29 22.52 11.79 -4.73
CA LEU A 29 21.69 12.60 -3.82
C LEU A 29 20.55 11.74 -3.27
N MET A 30 19.87 11.01 -4.13
CA MET A 30 18.81 10.08 -3.74
C MET A 30 19.37 8.94 -2.89
N ALA A 31 20.56 8.43 -3.21
CA ALA A 31 21.21 7.40 -2.40
C ALA A 31 21.43 7.83 -0.93
N ARG A 32 21.49 9.13 -0.62
CA ARG A 32 21.65 9.63 0.75
C ARG A 32 20.36 9.57 1.57
N HIS A 33 19.20 9.43 0.95
CA HIS A 33 17.94 9.35 1.69
C HIS A 33 17.99 8.16 2.67
N VAL A 34 17.67 8.46 3.93
CA VAL A 34 17.51 7.44 4.96
C VAL A 34 16.14 6.81 4.76
N ARG A 35 16.15 5.50 4.60
CA ARG A 35 14.94 4.70 4.42
C ARG A 35 14.76 3.77 5.60
N CYS A 36 13.54 3.66 6.10
CA CYS A 36 13.16 2.68 7.10
C CYS A 36 12.68 1.41 6.41
N LEU A 37 13.03 0.24 6.95
CA LEU A 37 12.51 -1.03 6.48
C LEU A 37 11.12 -1.25 7.05
N LEU A 38 10.19 -1.74 6.23
CA LEU A 38 8.82 -2.01 6.63
C LEU A 38 8.66 -3.47 7.08
N CYS A 39 7.82 -3.69 8.09
CA CYS A 39 7.42 -5.03 8.50
C CYS A 39 6.63 -5.70 7.36
N HIS A 40 7.01 -6.92 6.97
CA HIS A 40 6.33 -7.66 5.92
C HIS A 40 4.87 -8.00 6.28
N ALA A 41 4.59 -8.24 7.57
CA ALA A 41 3.27 -8.66 8.03
C ALA A 41 2.29 -7.48 8.17
N CYS A 42 2.72 -6.37 8.78
CA CYS A 42 1.84 -5.25 9.11
C CYS A 42 2.19 -3.91 8.45
N GLN A 43 3.26 -3.87 7.65
CA GLN A 43 3.78 -2.68 6.97
C GLN A 43 4.19 -1.53 7.91
N SER A 44 4.32 -1.79 9.21
CA SER A 44 4.83 -0.78 10.15
C SER A 44 6.31 -0.49 9.88
N PRO A 45 6.76 0.78 9.92
CA PRO A 45 8.17 1.11 9.91
C PRO A 45 8.89 0.43 11.07
N THR A 46 10.02 -0.20 10.77
CA THR A 46 10.88 -0.81 11.78
C THR A 46 12.01 0.16 12.16
N PRO A 47 12.66 -0.02 13.32
CA PRO A 47 13.84 0.77 13.70
C PRO A 47 15.04 0.56 12.76
N ARG A 48 14.99 -0.44 11.87
CA ARG A 48 16.09 -0.71 10.94
C ARG A 48 16.01 0.25 9.77
N THR A 49 17.10 0.98 9.58
CA THR A 49 17.26 1.95 8.49
C THR A 49 18.37 1.54 7.55
N THR A 50 18.31 2.08 6.34
CA THR A 50 19.33 1.90 5.31
C THR A 50 19.53 3.20 4.54
N SER A 51 20.76 3.43 4.11
CA SER A 51 21.18 4.51 3.24
C SER A 51 22.23 3.97 2.25
N GLY A 52 22.41 4.65 1.14
CA GLY A 52 23.28 4.24 0.05
C GLY A 52 22.60 3.33 -0.98
N SER A 53 23.35 2.96 -2.01
CA SER A 53 22.78 2.32 -3.20
C SER A 53 22.51 0.82 -3.05
N LYS A 54 23.06 0.16 -2.03
CA LYS A 54 22.96 -1.30 -1.84
C LYS A 54 22.11 -1.62 -0.60
N VAL A 55 20.83 -1.90 -0.84
CA VAL A 55 19.98 -2.58 0.13
C VAL A 55 19.85 -4.03 -0.33
N GLY A 56 20.20 -4.98 0.55
CA GLY A 56 19.95 -6.40 0.28
C GLY A 56 18.47 -6.72 0.40
N TYR A 57 17.99 -7.71 -0.37
CA TYR A 57 16.59 -8.19 -0.40
C TYR A 57 16.21 -8.94 0.90
N ASN A 58 16.31 -8.25 2.04
CA ASN A 58 16.02 -8.83 3.34
C ASN A 58 14.55 -8.57 3.70
N VAL A 59 13.86 -9.59 4.20
CA VAL A 59 12.51 -9.46 4.73
C VAL A 59 12.61 -9.19 6.23
N PHE A 60 11.87 -8.18 6.72
CA PHE A 60 11.83 -7.82 8.13
C PHE A 60 10.44 -8.04 8.70
N VAL A 61 10.37 -8.58 9.91
CA VAL A 61 9.14 -8.71 10.69
C VAL A 61 9.40 -8.00 12.02
N CYS A 62 8.48 -7.14 12.46
CA CYS A 62 8.64 -6.45 13.74
C CYS A 62 8.33 -7.40 14.90
N ASP A 63 8.88 -7.13 16.08
CA ASP A 63 8.71 -7.98 17.27
C ASP A 63 7.24 -8.25 17.61
N MET A 64 6.36 -7.27 17.34
CA MET A 64 4.91 -7.41 17.53
C MET A 64 4.30 -8.47 16.61
N CYS A 65 4.79 -8.59 15.38
CA CYS A 65 4.34 -9.60 14.42
C CYS A 65 5.09 -10.92 14.55
N VAL A 66 6.30 -10.93 15.12
CA VAL A 66 7.02 -12.17 15.47
C VAL A 66 6.28 -12.90 16.59
N ASN A 67 5.82 -12.16 17.61
CA ASN A 67 5.17 -12.75 18.79
C ASN A 67 3.64 -12.84 18.70
N GLY A 68 3.03 -12.14 17.74
CA GLY A 68 1.57 -12.04 17.57
C GLY A 68 1.10 -12.52 16.20
N GLY A 69 1.70 -13.61 15.70
CA GLY A 69 1.63 -14.10 14.32
C GLY A 69 0.27 -14.58 13.80
N ASP A 70 -0.86 -13.99 14.21
CA ASP A 70 -2.20 -14.39 13.76
C ASP A 70 -3.07 -13.17 13.45
N ARG A 71 -2.83 -12.49 12.32
CA ARG A 71 -3.83 -11.56 11.74
C ARG A 71 -3.90 -11.60 10.22
N ALA A 72 -3.98 -12.81 9.67
CA ALA A 72 -4.49 -13.03 8.31
C ALA A 72 -5.08 -14.44 8.17
N GLN A 73 -6.13 -14.76 8.93
CA GLN A 73 -7.10 -15.75 8.45
C GLN A 73 -8.17 -14.95 7.69
N ASN A 74 -8.00 -14.86 6.38
CA ASN A 74 -9.14 -14.63 5.51
C ASN A 74 -9.81 -16.01 5.44
N ASP A 75 -10.79 -16.25 6.31
CA ASP A 75 -11.68 -17.39 6.15
C ASP A 75 -12.54 -17.12 4.91
N ASP A 76 -12.10 -17.65 3.78
CA ASP A 76 -12.91 -17.84 2.58
C ASP A 76 -14.08 -18.78 2.93
N HIS A 77 -15.18 -18.22 3.45
CA HIS A 77 -16.46 -18.92 3.48
C HIS A 77 -16.98 -19.00 2.04
N LYS A 78 -16.62 -20.09 1.35
CA LYS A 78 -17.33 -20.54 0.15
C LYS A 78 -18.56 -21.32 0.61
N ASP A 79 -19.68 -20.62 0.76
CA ASP A 79 -20.97 -21.29 0.82
C ASP A 79 -21.51 -21.35 -0.62
N GLU A 80 -21.32 -22.51 -1.24
CA GLU A 80 -21.99 -22.94 -2.46
C GLU A 80 -23.26 -23.69 -2.08
N GLU A 81 -24.42 -23.04 -2.07
CA GLU A 81 -25.76 -23.66 -2.10
C GLU A 81 -26.74 -22.57 -2.59
N ASP A 82 -27.75 -22.74 -3.44
CA ASP A 82 -28.13 -23.74 -4.43
C ASP A 82 -29.23 -23.05 -5.27
N ALA A 83 -29.50 -23.57 -6.46
CA ALA A 83 -30.42 -23.01 -7.44
C ALA A 83 -31.87 -22.79 -6.92
N ASP A 84 -32.47 -21.66 -7.29
CA ASP A 84 -33.87 -21.66 -7.73
C ASP A 84 -34.08 -20.70 -8.90
N SER A 85 -34.68 -21.26 -9.95
CA SER A 85 -35.04 -20.63 -11.21
C SER A 85 -36.33 -19.85 -11.02
N ASN A 86 -36.44 -18.64 -11.60
CA ASN A 86 -37.66 -18.25 -12.31
C ASN A 86 -37.39 -17.11 -13.31
N ASP A 87 -38.15 -17.22 -14.39
CA ASP A 87 -37.97 -16.71 -15.73
C ASP A 87 -38.42 -15.24 -15.91
N ASP A 88 -38.10 -14.70 -17.09
CA ASP A 88 -38.71 -13.57 -17.80
C ASP A 88 -38.47 -12.13 -17.27
N ASP A 89 -37.65 -11.35 -17.98
CA ASP A 89 -38.13 -10.46 -19.06
C ASP A 89 -36.98 -9.60 -19.60
N ALA A 90 -36.98 -9.42 -20.91
CA ALA A 90 -35.95 -8.81 -21.72
C ALA A 90 -35.99 -7.28 -21.63
N HIS A 91 -34.83 -6.62 -21.41
CA HIS A 91 -34.55 -5.33 -22.04
C HIS A 91 -33.04 -5.14 -22.27
N ASN A 92 -32.58 -5.53 -23.46
CA ASN A 92 -31.31 -5.07 -24.00
C ASN A 92 -31.39 -3.57 -24.31
N GLN A 93 -30.60 -2.75 -23.61
CA GLN A 93 -30.27 -1.40 -24.08
C GLN A 93 -28.79 -1.09 -23.87
N VAL A 94 -28.04 -1.22 -24.95
CA VAL A 94 -26.68 -0.70 -25.10
C VAL A 94 -26.74 0.83 -25.13
N VAL A 95 -26.14 1.49 -24.15
CA VAL A 95 -26.05 2.96 -24.13
C VAL A 95 -24.71 3.46 -24.68
N PRO A 96 -24.69 4.54 -25.50
CA PRO A 96 -23.49 4.97 -26.21
C PRO A 96 -22.40 5.56 -25.30
N TRP A 97 -21.15 5.20 -25.63
CA TRP A 97 -19.93 5.82 -25.12
C TRP A 97 -19.89 7.31 -25.43
N CYS A 98 -19.81 8.15 -24.40
CA CYS A 98 -19.36 9.53 -24.54
C CYS A 98 -18.19 9.80 -23.58
N SER A 99 -17.01 9.97 -24.18
CA SER A 99 -16.00 10.97 -23.80
C SER A 99 -16.72 12.31 -23.49
N ILE A 100 -16.34 13.21 -22.58
CA ILE A 100 -15.05 13.92 -22.44
C ILE A 100 -15.03 14.69 -21.08
N SER A 101 -13.83 14.79 -20.47
CA SER A 101 -13.20 15.94 -19.76
C SER A 101 -13.80 16.66 -18.53
N ASN A 102 -12.92 16.75 -17.51
CA ASN A 102 -12.64 17.85 -16.55
C ASN A 102 -13.73 18.38 -15.61
N THR A 103 -13.48 18.33 -14.31
CA THR A 103 -13.61 19.49 -13.40
C THR A 103 -12.90 19.25 -12.05
N LEU A 104 -12.22 20.29 -11.58
CA LEU A 104 -11.38 20.38 -10.37
C LEU A 104 -12.18 20.88 -9.14
N SER A 105 -11.79 20.37 -7.96
CA SER A 105 -11.73 21.04 -6.62
C SER A 105 -13.03 21.35 -5.84
N PRO A 106 -12.96 21.77 -4.55
CA PRO A 106 -12.21 21.32 -3.36
C PRO A 106 -13.15 21.16 -2.11
N VAL A 107 -12.61 21.25 -0.88
CA VAL A 107 -13.24 21.41 0.48
C VAL A 107 -13.17 20.12 1.35
N SER A 108 -12.91 20.12 2.66
CA SER A 108 -12.73 21.18 3.66
C SER A 108 -11.99 20.64 4.90
N THR A 109 -11.47 21.58 5.67
CA THR A 109 -10.80 21.49 6.97
C THR A 109 -11.64 20.80 8.06
N SER A 110 -11.00 19.98 8.91
CA SER A 110 -11.39 19.89 10.33
C SER A 110 -10.22 19.52 11.24
N SER A 111 -10.30 20.08 12.44
CA SER A 111 -9.35 20.09 13.54
C SER A 111 -9.32 18.77 14.32
N GLY A 112 -8.17 18.42 14.89
CA GLY A 112 -8.05 17.30 15.84
C GLY A 112 -6.61 17.04 16.23
N GLY A 113 -6.17 17.64 17.34
CA GLY A 113 -4.87 17.36 17.93
C GLY A 113 -4.92 16.06 18.74
N GLU A 114 -4.16 15.07 18.30
CA GLU A 114 -3.58 14.06 19.17
C GLU A 114 -2.30 13.50 18.55
N ARG A 115 -1.30 13.33 19.40
CA ARG A 115 0.00 12.68 19.16
C ARG A 115 -0.16 11.29 18.51
N GLU A 116 -0.28 11.24 17.18
CA GLU A 116 -0.42 9.99 16.44
C GLU A 116 0.69 9.84 15.39
N VAL A 117 1.90 9.53 15.86
CA VAL A 117 3.04 9.16 15.00
C VAL A 117 3.02 7.69 14.56
N SER A 118 2.00 6.91 14.93
CA SER A 118 2.06 5.44 14.84
C SER A 118 0.89 4.74 14.11
N LYS A 119 -0.02 5.45 13.44
CA LYS A 119 -1.12 4.80 12.69
C LYS A 119 -1.34 5.27 11.24
N ILE A 120 -0.56 6.23 10.74
CA ILE A 120 -0.90 6.95 9.49
C ILE A 120 0.13 6.74 8.36
N LEU A 121 1.16 5.90 8.54
CA LEU A 121 1.89 5.30 7.41
C LEU A 121 1.08 4.13 6.85
N ASN A 122 -0.09 4.54 6.35
CA ASN A 122 -1.13 3.82 5.66
C ASN A 122 -0.56 2.71 4.77
N ARG A 123 -1.37 1.63 4.64
CA ARG A 123 -1.30 0.51 3.69
C ARG A 123 -1.31 0.96 2.21
N LYS A 124 -0.59 2.01 1.86
CA LYS A 124 -0.54 2.57 0.52
C LYS A 124 0.26 1.59 -0.34
N PRO A 125 -0.35 1.04 -1.40
CA PRO A 125 0.36 0.15 -2.30
C PRO A 125 1.54 0.89 -2.94
N CYS A 126 2.58 0.15 -3.32
CA CYS A 126 3.69 0.71 -4.07
C CYS A 126 3.17 1.38 -5.34
N PHE A 127 3.40 2.69 -5.45
CA PHE A 127 3.17 3.42 -6.70
C PHE A 127 4.13 2.86 -7.77
N HIS A 128 3.54 2.34 -8.84
CA HIS A 128 4.24 1.98 -10.09
C HIS A 128 3.96 3.06 -11.14
#